data_AF-A0A9P5V102-F1
#
_entry.id   AF-A0A9P5V102-F1
#
_cell.length_a   1.000
_cell.length_b   1.000
_cell.length_c   1.000
_cell.angle_alpha   90.00
_cell.angle_beta   90.00
_cell.angle_gamma   90.00
#
_symmetry.space_group_name_H-M   'P 1'
#
loop_
_entity.id
_entity.type
_entity.pdbx_description
1 polymer ?
#
loop_
_entity_poly.entity_id
_entity_poly.type
_entity_poly.pdbx_seq_one_letter_code
_entity_poly.pdbx_strand_id
1 'polypeptide(L)'
;MFTVPGNKLCWNVVVQLELSLEEAEDWNPDSNQRLLERIWYFKTPYGTLGTIFDATPMERISKVFFEDKLFQTWNHARVVLIGDEAVNAMQDAVVLSNYIYDIVNPSFENVQATLNEYKQERFPYIKAQYASSQFNAKLQYGH
;
A
#
# COMPACT_ATOMS: atom_id res chain seq x y z
N MET A 1 -8.08 9.69 -12.69
CA MET A 1 -8.97 8.72 -13.36
C MET A 1 -8.08 7.84 -14.21
N PHE A 2 -8.02 6.54 -13.92
CA PHE A 2 -7.24 5.60 -14.70
C PHE A 2 -8.21 4.72 -15.50
N THR A 3 -8.03 4.69 -16.81
CA THR A 3 -8.79 3.82 -17.70
C THR A 3 -8.19 2.42 -17.62
N VAL A 4 -8.99 1.45 -17.21
CA VAL A 4 -8.61 0.04 -17.16
C VAL A 4 -9.20 -0.64 -18.41
N PRO A 5 -8.46 -1.55 -19.08
CA PRO A 5 -8.98 -2.26 -20.25
C PRO A 5 -10.36 -2.90 -20.01
N GLY A 6 -11.20 -2.92 -21.05
CA GLY A 6 -12.52 -3.56 -21.00
C GLY A 6 -13.63 -2.67 -20.44
N ASN A 7 -13.61 -1.36 -20.73
CA ASN A 7 -14.60 -0.40 -20.26
C ASN A 7 -14.73 -0.35 -18.73
N LYS A 8 -13.58 -0.47 -18.04
CA LYS A 8 -13.49 -0.44 -16.57
C LYS A 8 -12.93 0.91 -16.12
N LEU A 9 -13.50 1.44 -15.05
CA LEU A 9 -13.11 2.71 -14.48
C LEU A 9 -12.53 2.49 -13.08
N CYS A 10 -11.38 3.12 -12.80
CA CYS A 10 -10.89 3.29 -11.43
C CYS A 10 -10.95 4.76 -11.02
N TRP A 11 -11.58 5.03 -9.88
CA TRP A 11 -11.80 6.36 -9.31
C TRP A 11 -11.85 6.27 -7.78
N ASN A 12 -11.70 7.42 -7.12
CA ASN A 12 -11.74 7.52 -5.66
C ASN A 12 -12.57 8.73 -5.22
N VAL A 13 -13.11 8.66 -4.01
CA VAL A 13 -13.72 9.78 -3.30
C VAL A 13 -12.92 10.03 -2.03
N VAL A 14 -12.63 11.30 -1.73
CA VAL A 14 -11.99 11.71 -0.48
C VAL A 14 -13.03 12.47 0.34
N VAL A 15 -13.38 11.91 1.50
CA VAL A 15 -14.29 12.55 2.48
C VAL A 15 -13.55 12.64 3.80
N GLN A 16 -13.47 13.84 4.37
CA GLN A 16 -12.92 14.04 5.71
C GLN A 16 -14.03 13.77 6.74
N LEU A 17 -13.78 12.79 7.61
CA LEU A 17 -14.69 12.41 8.68
C LEU A 17 -14.00 12.64 10.03
N GLU A 18 -14.74 13.19 10.99
CA GLU A 18 -14.30 13.25 12.37
C GLU A 18 -14.54 11.87 13.01
N LEU A 19 -13.47 11.09 13.12
CA LEU A 19 -13.45 9.76 13.75
C LEU A 19 -12.52 9.77 14.95
N SER A 20 -12.90 9.07 16.01
CA SER A 20 -11.95 8.70 17.06
C SER A 20 -10.95 7.66 16.55
N LEU A 21 -9.78 7.56 17.19
CA LEU A 21 -8.78 6.53 16.86
C LEU A 21 -9.35 5.11 16.99
N GLU A 22 -10.18 4.88 18.00
CA GLU A 22 -10.85 3.59 18.23
C GLU A 22 -11.80 3.22 17.08
N GLU A 23 -12.59 4.19 16.57
CA GLU A 23 -13.45 3.97 15.39
C GLU A 23 -12.64 3.76 14.10
N ALA A 24 -11.49 4.41 13.97
CA ALA A 24 -10.61 4.26 12.82
C ALA A 24 -9.95 2.87 12.79
N GLU A 25 -9.50 2.38 13.94
CA GLU A 25 -8.77 1.11 14.08
C GLU A 25 -9.68 -0.13 14.26
N ASP A 26 -10.98 0.03 14.54
CA ASP A 26 -11.89 -1.11 14.70
C ASP A 26 -12.17 -1.83 13.36
N TRP A 27 -11.96 -3.14 13.33
CA TRP A 27 -12.15 -4.02 12.17
C TRP A 27 -13.40 -4.90 12.26
N ASN A 28 -14.23 -4.74 13.28
CA ASN A 28 -15.49 -5.48 13.41
C ASN A 28 -16.43 -5.13 12.22
N PRO A 29 -17.06 -6.12 11.56
CA PRO A 29 -18.11 -5.90 10.56
C PRO A 29 -19.15 -4.83 10.95
N ASP A 30 -19.58 -4.78 12.21
CA ASP A 30 -20.55 -3.79 12.70
C ASP A 30 -20.04 -2.34 12.58
N SER A 31 -18.73 -2.15 12.76
CA SER A 31 -18.08 -0.84 12.70
C SER A 31 -17.88 -0.36 11.26
N ASN A 32 -17.71 -1.30 10.32
CA ASN A 32 -17.69 -0.97 8.88
C ASN A 32 -19.05 -0.44 8.43
N GLN A 33 -20.16 -1.05 8.87
CA GLN A 33 -21.50 -0.63 8.49
C GLN A 33 -21.81 0.81 8.96
N ARG A 34 -21.46 1.15 10.20
CA ARG A 34 -21.61 2.53 10.72
C ARG A 34 -20.85 3.56 9.90
N LEU A 35 -19.64 3.23 9.45
CA LEU A 35 -18.83 4.12 8.61
C LEU A 35 -19.49 4.34 7.24
N LEU A 36 -19.99 3.25 6.62
CA LEU A 36 -20.70 3.33 5.34
C LEU A 36 -21.99 4.16 5.44
N GLU A 37 -22.74 4.01 6.54
CA GLU A 37 -23.96 4.79 6.82
C GLU A 37 -23.68 6.30 6.89
N ARG A 38 -22.55 6.72 7.49
CA ARG A 38 -22.16 8.14 7.57
C ARG A 38 -21.94 8.77 6.20
N ILE A 39 -21.43 8.02 5.24
CA ILE A 39 -21.12 8.51 3.89
C ILE A 39 -22.18 8.10 2.84
N TRP A 40 -23.25 7.43 3.26
CA TRP A 40 -24.26 6.85 2.38
C TRP A 40 -24.82 7.84 1.37
N TYR A 41 -25.23 9.02 1.85
CA TYR A 41 -25.88 10.04 1.03
C TYR A 41 -24.89 10.96 0.30
N PHE A 42 -23.58 10.70 0.39
CA PHE A 42 -22.57 11.49 -0.30
C PHE A 42 -22.75 11.39 -1.81
N LYS A 43 -22.91 12.54 -2.48
CA LYS A 43 -23.18 12.61 -3.92
C LYS A 43 -21.90 12.45 -4.74
N THR A 44 -22.00 11.66 -5.80
CA THR A 44 -20.93 11.41 -6.77
C THR A 44 -21.48 11.60 -8.19
N PRO A 45 -20.63 11.65 -9.23
CA PRO A 45 -21.08 11.68 -10.62
C PRO A 45 -21.96 10.49 -11.03
N TYR A 46 -21.99 9.41 -10.25
CA TYR A 46 -22.69 8.16 -10.53
C TYR A 46 -23.90 7.90 -9.61
N GLY A 47 -24.33 8.90 -8.83
CA GLY A 47 -25.36 8.75 -7.80
C GLY A 47 -24.77 8.92 -6.40
N THR A 48 -25.47 8.41 -5.38
CA THR A 48 -24.93 8.42 -4.00
C THR A 48 -23.94 7.28 -3.78
N LEU A 49 -23.02 7.42 -2.82
CA LEU A 49 -22.17 6.30 -2.41
C LEU A 49 -23.00 5.09 -1.95
N GLY A 50 -24.13 5.30 -1.29
CA GLY A 50 -25.08 4.26 -0.91
C GLY A 50 -25.55 3.43 -2.10
N THR A 51 -25.87 4.07 -3.23
CA THR A 51 -26.23 3.36 -4.48
C THR A 51 -25.11 2.46 -4.99
N ILE A 52 -23.85 2.87 -4.80
CA ILE A 52 -22.68 2.06 -5.19
C ILE A 52 -22.48 0.91 -4.20
N PHE A 53 -22.68 1.14 -2.90
CA PHE A 53 -22.61 0.10 -1.87
C PHE A 53 -23.68 -0.97 -2.09
N ASP A 54 -24.93 -0.58 -2.37
CA ASP A 54 -26.03 -1.53 -2.67
C ASP A 54 -25.72 -2.42 -3.89
N ALA A 55 -24.98 -1.89 -4.86
CA ALA A 55 -24.58 -2.63 -6.06
C ALA A 55 -23.30 -3.47 -5.87
N THR A 56 -22.65 -3.38 -4.70
CA THR A 56 -21.39 -4.05 -4.40
C THR A 56 -21.60 -5.14 -3.35
N PRO A 57 -21.28 -6.42 -3.63
CA PRO A 57 -21.33 -7.46 -2.62
C PRO A 57 -20.48 -7.09 -1.39
N MET A 58 -21.04 -7.20 -0.19
CA MET A 58 -20.42 -6.71 1.06
C MET A 58 -19.04 -7.33 1.30
N GLU A 59 -18.85 -8.59 0.93
CA GLU A 59 -17.57 -9.31 1.03
C GLU A 59 -16.46 -8.74 0.13
N ARG A 60 -16.79 -7.80 -0.77
CA ARG A 60 -15.85 -7.09 -1.65
C ARG A 60 -15.57 -5.67 -1.21
N ILE A 61 -16.17 -5.21 -0.12
CA ILE A 61 -15.91 -3.91 0.48
C ILE A 61 -14.88 -4.10 1.59
N SER A 62 -13.68 -3.57 1.39
CA SER A 62 -12.60 -3.65 2.38
C SER A 62 -12.39 -2.29 3.05
N LYS A 63 -12.43 -2.28 4.39
CA LYS A 63 -11.82 -1.21 5.17
C LYS A 63 -10.30 -1.40 5.10
N VAL A 64 -9.54 -0.32 4.95
CA VAL A 64 -8.07 -0.36 4.98
C VAL A 64 -7.59 0.80 5.84
N PHE A 65 -6.75 0.49 6.83
CA PHE A 65 -6.02 1.48 7.61
C PHE A 65 -4.56 1.48 7.11
N PHE A 66 -4.09 2.64 6.64
CA PHE A 66 -2.74 2.78 6.11
C PHE A 66 -1.78 3.15 7.24
N GLU A 67 -0.93 2.22 7.64
CA GLU A 67 0.22 2.50 8.49
C GLU A 67 1.51 2.36 7.66
N ASP A 68 2.16 3.49 7.38
CA ASP A 68 3.39 3.51 6.61
C ASP A 68 4.61 3.38 7.54
N LYS A 69 5.41 2.31 7.38
CA LYS A 69 6.67 2.09 8.11
C LYS A 69 7.84 1.86 7.15
N LEU A 70 8.94 2.58 7.37
CA LEU A 70 10.19 2.38 6.62
C LEU A 70 11.28 1.74 7.49
N PHE A 71 11.58 0.47 7.24
CA PHE A 71 12.67 -0.24 7.92
C PHE A 71 14.04 0.17 7.39
N GLN A 72 14.99 0.47 8.29
CA GLN A 72 16.38 0.79 7.92
C GLN A 72 17.21 -0.46 7.65
N THR A 73 16.86 -1.62 8.22
CA THR A 73 17.57 -2.88 8.06
C THR A 73 16.75 -3.82 7.21
N TRP A 74 17.30 -4.28 6.09
CA TRP A 74 16.58 -5.11 5.10
C TRP A 74 17.12 -6.53 5.00
N ASN A 75 18.27 -6.84 5.58
CA ASN A 75 18.81 -8.19 5.52
C ASN A 75 19.45 -8.56 6.86
N HIS A 76 19.47 -9.86 7.10
CA HIS A 76 20.22 -10.47 8.18
C HIS A 76 20.65 -11.87 7.73
N ALA A 77 21.94 -12.15 7.78
CA ALA A 77 22.50 -13.40 7.25
C ALA A 77 22.06 -13.65 5.80
N ARG A 78 21.28 -14.70 5.55
CA ARG A 78 20.77 -15.10 4.22
C ARG A 78 19.30 -14.73 4.01
N VAL A 79 18.74 -13.90 4.88
CA VAL A 79 17.34 -13.46 4.83
C VAL A 79 17.32 -12.00 4.40
N VAL A 80 16.39 -11.67 3.50
CA VAL A 80 16.16 -10.32 2.99
C VAL A 80 14.68 -9.98 2.98
N LEU A 81 14.36 -8.73 3.31
CA LEU A 81 13.05 -8.13 3.19
C LEU A 81 12.91 -7.54 1.78
N ILE A 82 11.80 -7.87 1.13
CA ILE A 82 11.35 -7.28 -0.12
C ILE A 82 9.93 -6.76 0.08
N GLY A 83 9.50 -5.83 -0.76
CA GLY A 83 8.35 -4.95 -0.53
C GLY A 83 6.97 -5.55 -0.19
N ASP A 84 6.04 -4.62 0.02
CA ASP A 84 4.61 -4.80 0.34
C ASP A 84 3.73 -4.25 -0.80
N GLU A 85 4.11 -3.09 -1.35
CA GLU A 85 3.46 -2.46 -2.51
C GLU A 85 3.78 -3.19 -3.82
N ALA A 86 2.75 -3.58 -4.58
CA ALA A 86 2.88 -4.48 -5.73
C ALA A 86 3.98 -4.10 -6.72
N VAL A 87 4.08 -2.82 -7.10
CA VAL A 87 5.11 -2.34 -8.04
C VAL A 87 6.50 -2.42 -7.42
N ASN A 88 6.66 -2.03 -6.16
CA ASN A 88 7.95 -2.09 -5.46
C ASN A 88 8.36 -3.53 -5.20
N ALA A 89 7.44 -4.39 -4.78
CA ALA A 89 7.69 -5.81 -4.60
C ALA A 89 8.16 -6.49 -5.90
N MET A 90 7.55 -6.14 -7.05
CA MET A 90 7.99 -6.62 -8.35
C MET A 90 9.39 -6.12 -8.71
N GLN A 91 9.67 -4.82 -8.51
CA GLN A 91 10.99 -4.26 -8.77
C GLN A 91 12.06 -4.89 -7.87
N ASP A 92 11.77 -5.03 -6.58
CA ASP A 92 12.64 -5.67 -5.59
C ASP A 92 12.94 -7.11 -6.01
N ALA A 93 11.92 -7.88 -6.41
CA ALA A 93 12.10 -9.25 -6.88
C ALA A 93 12.99 -9.34 -8.12
N VAL A 94 12.81 -8.46 -9.11
CA VAL A 94 13.65 -8.45 -10.33
C VAL A 94 15.09 -8.09 -10.00
N VAL A 95 15.31 -7.00 -9.26
CA VAL A 95 16.66 -6.53 -8.93
C VAL A 95 17.38 -7.54 -8.04
N LEU A 96 16.71 -8.05 -7.00
CA LEU A 96 17.27 -9.08 -6.13
C LEU A 96 17.64 -10.35 -6.91
N SER A 97 16.81 -10.77 -7.87
CA SER A 97 17.09 -11.96 -8.68
C SER A 97 18.37 -11.80 -9.51
N ASN A 98 18.60 -10.61 -10.08
CA ASN A 98 19.83 -10.31 -10.81
C ASN A 98 21.05 -10.39 -9.89
N TYR A 99 20.97 -9.76 -8.72
CA TYR A 99 22.03 -9.81 -7.72
C TYR A 99 22.35 -11.24 -7.28
N ILE A 100 21.32 -12.07 -7.03
CA ILE A 100 21.50 -13.48 -6.65
C ILE A 100 22.13 -14.30 -7.78
N TYR A 101 21.74 -14.04 -9.03
CA TYR A 101 22.26 -14.74 -10.21
C TYR A 101 23.76 -14.53 -10.38
N ASP A 102 24.27 -13.33 -10.09
CA ASP A 102 25.67 -12.96 -10.26
C ASP A 102 26.60 -13.47 -9.13
N ILE A 103 26.07 -14.13 -8.10
CA ILE A 103 26.88 -14.66 -6.99
C ILE A 103 27.76 -15.81 -7.46
N VAL A 104 29.05 -15.54 -7.62
CA VAL A 104 30.08 -16.58 -7.80
C VAL A 104 30.50 -17.10 -6.42
N ASN A 105 30.28 -18.40 -6.16
CA ASN A 105 30.51 -19.08 -4.88
C ASN A 105 29.63 -18.53 -3.73
N PRO A 106 28.48 -19.16 -3.41
CA PRO A 106 27.50 -18.65 -2.44
C PRO A 106 27.90 -18.89 -0.97
N SER A 107 29.08 -18.42 -0.59
CA SER A 107 29.51 -18.35 0.81
C SER A 107 28.60 -17.42 1.61
N PHE A 108 28.67 -17.52 2.93
CA PHE A 108 27.89 -16.64 3.80
C PHE A 108 28.22 -15.16 3.56
N GLU A 109 29.50 -14.85 3.43
CA GLU A 109 30.03 -13.50 3.25
C GLU A 109 29.60 -12.93 1.90
N ASN A 110 29.66 -13.73 0.82
CA ASN A 110 29.28 -13.29 -0.52
C ASN A 110 27.77 -13.01 -0.59
N VAL A 111 26.94 -13.90 -0.04
CA VAL A 111 25.48 -13.67 0.02
C VAL A 111 25.17 -12.42 0.83
N GLN A 112 25.79 -12.23 1.99
CA GLN A 112 25.55 -11.05 2.81
C GLN A 112 25.99 -9.75 2.10
N ALA A 113 27.13 -9.76 1.40
CA ALA A 113 27.60 -8.64 0.60
C ALA A 113 26.60 -8.29 -0.51
N THR A 114 26.16 -9.28 -1.29
CA THR A 114 25.17 -9.10 -2.36
C THR A 114 23.83 -8.56 -1.85
N LEU A 115 23.33 -9.04 -0.70
CA LEU A 115 22.09 -8.52 -0.11
C LEU A 115 22.24 -7.07 0.40
N ASN A 116 23.45 -6.64 0.76
CA ASN A 116 23.74 -5.25 1.09
C ASN A 116 23.78 -4.37 -0.17
N GLU A 117 24.35 -4.85 -1.26
CA GLU A 117 24.38 -4.15 -2.55
C GLU A 117 22.97 -3.94 -3.10
N TYR A 118 22.13 -4.99 -3.09
CA TYR A 118 20.70 -4.90 -3.40
C TYR A 118 20.01 -3.77 -2.62
N LYS A 119 20.22 -3.72 -1.31
CA LYS A 119 19.65 -2.66 -0.46
C LYS A 119 20.21 -1.29 -0.84
N GLN A 120 21.52 -1.16 -1.09
CA GLN A 120 22.14 0.12 -1.47
C GLN A 120 21.55 0.67 -2.76
N GLU A 121 21.23 -0.19 -3.72
CA GLU A 121 20.55 0.20 -4.95
C GLU A 121 19.09 0.61 -4.68
N ARG A 122 18.30 -0.23 -4.01
CA ARG A 122 16.84 -0.07 -3.92
C ARG A 122 16.39 0.92 -2.85
N PHE A 123 17.07 0.98 -1.72
CA PHE A 123 16.64 1.76 -0.55
C PHE A 123 16.43 3.26 -0.83
N PRO A 124 17.28 3.97 -1.61
CA PRO A 124 17.05 5.38 -1.94
C PRO A 124 15.74 5.63 -2.67
N TYR A 125 15.36 4.75 -3.60
CA TYR A 125 14.12 4.87 -4.37
C TYR A 125 12.90 4.67 -3.48
N ILE A 126 12.90 3.64 -2.63
CA ILE A 126 11.81 3.39 -1.68
C ILE A 126 11.69 4.55 -0.68
N LYS A 127 12.82 5.06 -0.16
CA LYS A 127 12.81 6.21 0.75
C LYS A 127 12.22 7.47 0.12
N ALA A 128 12.52 7.73 -1.16
CA ALA A 128 11.93 8.85 -1.90
C ALA A 128 10.41 8.68 -2.07
N GLN A 129 9.96 7.49 -2.48
CA GLN A 129 8.53 7.20 -2.62
C GLN A 129 7.79 7.26 -1.28
N TYR A 130 8.40 6.78 -0.20
CA TYR A 130 7.86 6.88 1.16
C TYR A 130 7.60 8.34 1.56
N ALA A 131 8.52 9.25 1.25
CA ALA A 131 8.31 10.67 1.51
C ALA A 131 7.14 11.25 0.70
N SER A 132 6.98 10.82 -0.57
CA SER A 132 5.82 11.20 -1.39
C SER A 132 4.51 10.63 -0.86
N SER A 133 4.50 9.38 -0.37
CA SER A 133 3.33 8.76 0.26
C SER A 133 2.86 9.57 1.47
N GLN A 134 3.79 9.87 2.39
CA GLN A 134 3.53 10.70 3.57
C GLN A 134 2.99 12.09 3.23
N PHE A 135 3.53 12.72 2.17
CA PHE A 135 3.03 14.03 1.73
C PHE A 135 1.59 13.94 1.18
N ASN A 136 1.31 12.95 0.33
CA ASN A 136 -0.03 12.73 -0.21
C ASN A 136 -1.04 12.38 0.89
N ALA A 137 -0.63 11.58 1.88
CA ALA A 137 -1.43 11.28 3.05
C ALA A 137 -1.78 12.57 3.80
N LYS A 138 -0.81 13.45 4.10
CA LYS A 138 -1.10 14.74 4.75
C LYS A 138 -2.08 15.59 3.96
N LEU A 139 -1.90 15.69 2.64
CA LEU A 139 -2.81 16.45 1.78
C LEU A 139 -4.24 15.88 1.78
N GLN A 140 -4.38 14.56 1.80
CA GLN A 140 -5.69 13.89 1.82
C GLN A 140 -6.37 13.95 3.20
N TYR A 141 -5.60 13.82 4.28
CA TYR A 141 -6.12 13.77 5.65
C TYR A 141 -6.17 15.14 6.35
N GLY A 142 -5.63 16.21 5.75
CA GLY A 142 -5.80 17.59 6.22
C GLY A 142 -4.91 18.01 7.40
N HIS A 143 -3.67 17.50 7.45
CA HIS A 143 -2.66 17.92 8.44
C HIS A 143 -1.66 18.94 7.88
#